data_AF-A0A958Z873-F1
#
_entry.id   AF-A0A958Z873-F1
#
_cell.length_a   1.000
_cell.length_b   1.000
_cell.length_c   1.000
_cell.angle_alpha   90.00
_cell.angle_beta   90.00
_cell.angle_gamma   90.00
#
_symmetry.space_group_name_H-M   'P 1'
#
loop_
_entity.id
_entity.type
_entity.pdbx_description
1 polymer ?
#
loop_
_entity_poly.entity_id
_entity_poly.type
_entity_poly.pdbx_seq_one_letter_code
_entity_poly.pdbx_strand_id
1 'polypeptide(L)' 'VMMYDVNGRMVHTQEFSPAQEIQLTIGDISNGTYFLKVTSQDKRFNAKLIKI' A
#
# COMPACT_ATOMS: atom_id res chain seq x y z
N VAL A 1 -6.73 1.41 -0.27
CA VAL A 1 -5.35 0.88 -0.24
C VAL A 1 -4.60 1.55 0.89
N MET A 2 -3.88 0.79 1.71
CA MET A 2 -3.14 1.31 2.86
C MET A 2 -1.72 0.77 2.85
N MET A 3 -0.73 1.59 3.18
CA MET A 3 0.66 1.18 3.31
C MET A 3 1.20 1.56 4.69
N TYR A 4 1.95 0.64 5.29
CA TYR A 4 2.51 0.78 6.62
C TYR A 4 4.03 0.60 6.58
N ASP A 5 4.77 1.35 7.38
CA ASP A 5 6.18 1.06 7.63
C ASP A 5 6.36 -0.13 8.59
N VAL A 6 7.61 -0.55 8.83
CA VAL A 6 7.94 -1.69 9.70
C VAL A 6 7.52 -1.50 11.16
N ASN A 7 7.31 -0.27 11.60
CA ASN A 7 6.83 0.04 12.94
C ASN A 7 5.30 0.06 13.01
N GLY A 8 4.61 -0.24 11.92
CA GLY A 8 3.14 -0.24 11.84
C GLY A 8 2.53 1.15 11.67
N ARG A 9 3.32 2.19 11.44
CA ARG A 9 2.80 3.53 11.14
C ARG A 9 2.29 3.56 9.70
N MET A 10 1.07 4.05 9.51
CA MET A 10 0.51 4.26 8.18
C MET A 10 1.25 5.41 7.48
N VAL A 11 1.86 5.13 6.34
CA VAL A 11 2.64 6.09 5.56
C VAL A 11 1.92 6.54 4.29
N HIS A 12 0.92 5.79 3.84
CA HIS A 12 0.12 6.14 2.68
C HIS A 12 -1.28 5.52 2.79
N THR A 13 -2.29 6.27 2.34
CA THR A 13 -3.65 5.77 2.18
C THR A 13 -4.28 6.42 0.96
N GLN A 14 -4.95 5.61 0.14
CA GLN A 14 -5.66 6.07 -1.04
C GLN A 14 -6.84 5.14 -1.33
N GLU A 15 -8.00 5.75 -1.60
CA GLU A 15 -9.19 5.03 -2.03
C GLU A 15 -9.26 4.98 -3.56
N PHE A 16 -9.79 3.87 -4.07
CA PHE A 16 -9.98 3.64 -5.50
C PHE A 16 -11.39 3.13 -5.70
N SER A 17 -12.06 3.61 -6.76
CA SER A 17 -13.23 2.92 -7.30
C SER A 17 -12.84 1.51 -7.76
N PRO A 18 -13.80 0.56 -7.82
CA PRO A 18 -13.52 -0.78 -8.33
C PRO A 18 -12.86 -0.73 -9.71
N ALA A 19 -11.64 -1.26 -9.80
CA ALA A 19 -10.83 -1.26 -11.01
C ALA A 19 -10.02 -2.56 -11.09
N GLN A 20 -9.73 -3.02 -12.32
CA GLN A 20 -8.88 -4.19 -12.54
C GLN A 20 -7.40 -3.89 -12.27
N GLU A 21 -7.00 -2.63 -12.45
CA GLU A 21 -5.65 -2.14 -12.24
C GLU A 21 -5.69 -0.85 -11.42
N ILE A 22 -4.71 -0.70 -10.53
CA ILE A 22 -4.49 0.53 -9.77
C ILE A 22 -3.01 0.91 -9.87
N GLN A 23 -2.76 2.20 -10.02
CA GLN A 23 -1.40 2.74 -10.01
C GLN A 23 -1.20 3.54 -8.71
N LEU A 24 -0.13 3.20 -7.97
CA LEU A 24 0.24 3.88 -6.73
C LEU A 24 1.51 4.69 -6.97
N THR A 25 1.43 6.00 -6.72
CA THR A 25 2.60 6.89 -6.75
C THR A 25 3.17 7.00 -5.33
N ILE A 26 4.36 6.45 -5.11
CA ILE A 26 5.01 6.33 -3.78
C ILE A 26 6.37 7.05 -3.71
N GLY A 27 6.50 8.17 -4.44
CA GLY A 27 7.77 8.90 -4.55
C GLY A 27 8.19 9.66 -3.28
N ASP A 28 7.24 9.94 -2.39
CA ASP A 28 7.38 10.75 -1.19
C ASP A 28 7.77 9.94 0.08
N ILE A 29 7.86 8.61 -0.03
CA ILE A 29 8.28 7.76 1.10
C ILE A 29 9.79 7.47 1.03
N SER A 30 10.42 7.32 2.19
CA SER A 30 11.84 6.96 2.30
C SER A 30 12.14 5.56 1.74
N ASN A 31 13.43 5.24 1.57
CA ASN A 31 13.83 3.88 1.21
C ASN A 31 13.65 2.97 2.43
N GLY A 32 13.24 1.72 2.20
CA GLY A 32 12.93 0.79 3.29
C GLY A 32 11.94 -0.30 2.92
N THR A 33 11.49 -1.00 3.96
CA THR A 33 10.49 -2.08 3.86
C THR A 33 9.12 -1.54 4.28
N TYR A 34 8.10 -1.91 3.51
CA TYR A 34 6.71 -1.51 3.75
C TYR A 34 5.76 -2.70 3.62
N PHE A 35 4.60 -2.58 4.24
CA PHE A 35 3.50 -3.52 4.11
C PHE A 35 2.32 -2.85 3.40
N LEU A 36 1.99 -3.35 2.22
CA LEU A 36 0.80 -2.95 1.47
C LEU A 36 -0.38 -3.82 1.88
N LYS A 37 -1.50 -3.18 2.22
CA LYS A 37 -2.79 -3.82 2.47
C LYS A 37 -3.83 -3.27 1.51
N VAL A 38 -4.41 -4.14 0.71
CA VAL A 38 -5.50 -3.85 -0.22
C VAL A 38 -6.72 -4.62 0.24
N THR A 39 -7.86 -3.94 0.32
CA THR A 39 -9.15 -4.53 0.62
C THR A 39 -10.13 -4.07 -0.45
N SER A 40 -10.84 -5.02 -1.05
CA SER A 40 -11.86 -4.77 -2.06
C SER A 40 -13.03 -5.70 -1.78
N GLN A 41 -14.14 -5.14 -1.27
CA GLN A 41 -15.24 -5.92 -0.70
C GLN A 41 -14.70 -6.99 0.27
N ASP A 42 -14.92 -8.27 -0.03
CA ASP A 42 -14.50 -9.39 0.82
C ASP A 42 -13.09 -9.90 0.53
N LYS A 43 -12.42 -9.34 -0.49
CA LYS A 43 -11.08 -9.74 -0.91
C LYS A 43 -10.02 -8.94 -0.18
N ARG A 44 -9.00 -9.64 0.32
CA ARG A 44 -7.84 -9.05 0.98
C ARG A 44 -6.57 -9.48 0.26
N PHE A 45 -5.73 -8.52 -0.05
CA PHE A 45 -4.42 -8.75 -0.64
C PHE A 45 -3.38 -7.99 0.19
N ASN A 46 -2.36 -8.71 0.66
CA ASN A 46 -1.27 -8.15 1.43
C ASN A 46 0.05 -8.44 0.72
N ALA A 47 0.93 -7.44 0.64
CA ALA A 47 2.24 -7.59 0.04
C ALA A 47 3.31 -6.88 0.86
N LYS A 48 4.52 -7.42 0.86
CA LYS A 48 5.72 -6.73 1.34
C LYS A 48 6.35 -5.98 0.16
N LEU A 49 6.61 -4.70 0.35
CA LEU A 49 7.29 -3.84 -0.62
C LEU A 49 8.69 -3.49 -0.11
N ILE A 50 9.66 -3.42 -1.01
CA ILE A 50 11.02 -2.98 -0.71
C ILE A 50 11.33 -1.83 -1.67
N LYS A 51 11.49 -0.62 -1.12
CA LYS A 51 11.93 0.55 -1.86
C LYS A 51 13.43 0.73 -1.63
N ILE A 52 14.20 0.70 -2.72
CA ILE A 52 15.67 0.79 -2.73
C ILE A 52 16.09 2.20 -3.12
#